data_AF-A0A7Y5HFR7-F1
#
_entry.id   AF-A0A7Y5HFR7-F1
#
_cell.length_a   1.000
_cell.length_b   1.000
_cell.length_c   1.000
_cell.angle_alpha   90.00
_cell.angle_beta   90.00
_cell.angle_gamma   90.00
#
_symmetry.space_group_name_H-M   'P 1'
#
loop_
_entity.id
_entity.type
_entity.pdbx_description
1 polymer ?
#
loop_
_entity_poly.entity_id
_entity_poly.type
_entity_poly.pdbx_seq_one_letter_code
_entity_poly.pdbx_strand_id
1 'polypeptide(L)'
;MTTPGPDRDSNQAAPEDARPLGSGVPSHGIRFSVVDGIVLVVGSALTWPLWRFIGPFALLLPVTLVHFFLFCNVFRIRRPAELLWGAVFLVNFSGWALSGAFSWWPVLSIQSAVTVAILVVETRHPTYHGIFSRRRGG
;
A
#
# COMPACT_ATOMS: atom_id res chain seq x y z
N MET A 1 -40.97 -50.26 45.83
CA MET A 1 -41.51 -50.03 44.48
C MET A 1 -41.17 -48.59 44.10
N THR A 2 -40.26 -48.42 43.12
CA THR A 2 -40.03 -47.25 42.22
C THR A 2 -40.01 -45.82 42.82
N THR A 3 -39.01 -44.94 42.68
CA THR A 3 -37.71 -44.82 41.96
C THR A 3 -37.06 -43.50 42.46
N PRO A 4 -35.72 -43.36 42.49
CA PRO A 4 -35.07 -42.06 42.64
C PRO A 4 -35.16 -41.26 41.32
N GLY A 5 -35.63 -40.01 41.39
CA GLY A 5 -35.69 -39.12 40.23
C GLY A 5 -34.30 -38.59 39.84
N PRO A 6 -33.94 -38.56 38.54
CA PRO A 6 -32.60 -38.17 38.10
C PRO A 6 -32.45 -36.68 37.81
N ASP A 7 -31.17 -36.27 37.75
CA ASP A 7 -30.57 -35.15 37.04
C ASP A 7 -30.77 -33.71 37.52
N ARG A 8 -29.93 -33.35 38.51
CA ARG A 8 -29.04 -32.20 38.33
C ARG A 8 -28.18 -32.48 37.10
N ASP A 9 -28.34 -31.67 36.04
CA ASP A 9 -27.33 -31.39 34.97
C ASP A 9 -27.96 -31.01 33.59
N SER A 10 -29.25 -30.68 33.51
CA SER A 10 -29.85 -30.23 32.24
C SER A 10 -29.75 -28.72 31.95
N ASN A 11 -28.98 -27.96 32.74
CA ASN A 11 -28.80 -26.51 32.53
C ASN A 11 -27.36 -26.10 32.19
N GLN A 12 -26.69 -26.90 31.38
CA GLN A 12 -25.40 -26.52 30.79
C GLN A 12 -25.17 -27.23 29.45
N ALA A 13 -25.64 -26.63 28.35
CA ALA A 13 -25.02 -26.71 27.02
C ALA A 13 -25.95 -26.10 25.96
N ALA A 14 -26.01 -24.78 25.89
CA ALA A 14 -26.08 -24.12 24.60
C ALA A 14 -24.82 -23.28 24.51
N PRO A 15 -23.83 -23.68 23.69
CA PRO A 15 -22.60 -22.93 23.59
C PRO A 15 -22.94 -21.58 22.93
N GLU A 16 -22.54 -20.51 23.60
CA GLU A 16 -22.75 -19.11 23.21
C GLU A 16 -21.80 -18.69 22.05
N ASP A 17 -21.40 -19.66 21.22
CA ASP A 17 -20.34 -19.56 20.22
C ASP A 17 -20.86 -19.60 18.77
N ALA A 18 -22.16 -19.68 18.55
CA ALA A 18 -22.76 -19.51 17.23
C ALA A 18 -22.86 -18.03 16.79
N ARG A 19 -21.87 -17.18 17.12
CA ARG A 19 -21.62 -16.03 16.25
C ARG A 19 -21.12 -16.61 14.93
N PRO A 20 -21.72 -16.30 13.78
CA PRO A 20 -21.03 -16.53 12.53
C PRO A 20 -19.76 -15.69 12.63
N LEU A 21 -18.62 -16.34 12.94
CA LEU A 21 -17.30 -15.82 12.67
C LEU A 21 -17.35 -15.54 11.19
N GLY A 22 -17.68 -14.29 10.86
CA GLY A 22 -17.76 -13.81 9.52
C GLY A 22 -16.45 -14.22 8.88
N SER A 23 -16.51 -15.27 8.08
CA SER A 23 -15.46 -15.67 7.17
C SER A 23 -15.47 -14.64 6.05
N GLY A 24 -15.30 -13.38 6.42
CA GLY A 24 -14.56 -12.43 5.63
C GLY A 24 -13.15 -12.99 5.58
N VAL A 25 -12.97 -14.01 4.73
CA VAL A 25 -11.69 -14.34 4.14
C VAL A 25 -11.09 -12.98 3.81
N PRO A 26 -10.01 -12.55 4.50
CA PRO A 26 -9.48 -11.24 4.19
C PRO A 26 -9.12 -11.33 2.71
N SER A 27 -9.75 -10.46 1.92
CA SER A 27 -9.59 -10.46 0.48
C SER A 27 -8.16 -10.00 0.19
N HIS A 28 -7.22 -10.94 0.22
CA HIS A 28 -5.84 -10.74 -0.19
C HIS A 28 -5.84 -10.80 -1.71
N GLY A 29 -6.24 -9.69 -2.32
CA GLY A 29 -6.32 -9.51 -3.75
C GLY A 29 -5.89 -8.09 -4.09
N ILE A 30 -5.28 -7.95 -5.25
CA ILE A 30 -4.92 -6.67 -5.85
C ILE A 30 -6.18 -5.80 -5.90
N ARG A 31 -6.29 -4.82 -5.01
CA ARG A 31 -7.32 -3.78 -5.11
C ARG A 31 -6.80 -2.73 -6.08
N PHE A 32 -6.76 -3.07 -7.36
CA PHE A 32 -6.59 -2.06 -8.40
C PHE A 32 -7.89 -1.27 -8.42
N SER A 33 -7.95 -0.17 -7.65
CA SER A 33 -9.13 0.69 -7.64
C SER A 33 -9.17 1.42 -8.96
N VAL A 34 -10.30 1.32 -9.68
CA VAL A 34 -10.53 2.08 -10.93
C VAL A 34 -10.31 3.58 -10.71
N VAL A 35 -10.57 4.07 -9.50
CA VAL A 35 -10.31 5.45 -9.06
C VAL A 35 -8.83 5.82 -9.22
N ASP A 36 -7.91 4.93 -8.88
CA ASP A 36 -6.47 5.22 -9.00
C ASP A 36 -6.00 5.25 -10.46
N GLY A 37 -6.55 4.36 -11.29
CA GLY A 37 -6.30 4.38 -12.73
C GLY A 37 -6.75 5.70 -13.37
N ILE A 38 -7.92 6.21 -12.93
CA ILE A 38 -8.41 7.53 -13.36
C ILE A 38 -7.47 8.64 -12.87
N VAL A 39 -7.02 8.61 -11.61
CA VAL A 39 -6.08 9.61 -11.08
C VAL A 39 -4.76 9.62 -11.86
N LEU A 40 -4.24 8.45 -12.26
CA LEU A 40 -3.06 8.33 -13.11
C LEU A 40 -3.27 8.93 -14.50
N VAL A 41 -4.41 8.62 -15.13
CA VAL A 41 -4.75 9.14 -16.47
C VAL A 41 -4.93 10.66 -16.43
N VAL A 42 -5.69 11.17 -15.45
CA VAL A 42 -5.93 12.61 -15.29
C VAL A 42 -4.63 13.34 -14.95
N GLY A 43 -3.82 12.82 -14.02
CA GLY A 43 -2.53 13.40 -13.67
C GLY A 43 -1.57 13.45 -14.87
N SER A 44 -1.56 12.40 -15.70
CA SER A 44 -0.78 12.36 -16.94
C SER A 44 -1.31 13.37 -17.96
N ALA A 45 -2.62 13.47 -18.15
CA ALA A 45 -3.25 14.44 -19.05
C ALA A 45 -2.98 15.89 -18.61
N LEU A 46 -3.02 16.17 -17.31
CA LEU A 46 -2.69 17.47 -16.73
C LEU A 46 -1.20 17.81 -16.86
N THR A 47 -0.31 16.82 -16.98
CA THR A 47 1.13 17.05 -17.20
C THR A 47 1.38 17.75 -18.53
N TRP A 48 0.57 17.47 -19.56
CA TRP A 48 0.74 18.02 -20.91
C TRP A 48 0.64 19.56 -20.98
N PRO A 49 -0.43 20.21 -20.50
CA PRO A 49 -0.47 21.67 -20.42
C PRO A 49 0.55 22.22 -19.42
N LEU A 50 0.80 21.51 -18.31
CA LEU A 50 1.70 21.96 -17.25
C LEU A 50 3.17 22.01 -17.71
N TRP A 51 3.57 21.09 -18.59
CA TRP A 51 4.89 21.09 -19.23
C TRP A 51 5.15 22.39 -19.99
N ARG A 52 4.11 23.03 -20.53
CA ARG A 52 4.25 24.32 -21.24
C ARG A 52 4.58 25.49 -20.31
N PHE A 53 4.17 25.42 -19.04
CA PHE A 53 4.33 26.50 -18.06
C PHE A 53 5.59 26.36 -17.20
N ILE A 54 5.83 25.17 -16.66
CA ILE A 54 6.91 24.89 -15.71
C ILE A 54 7.98 23.95 -16.28
N GLY A 55 7.86 23.57 -17.55
CA GLY A 55 8.90 22.82 -18.26
C GLY A 55 9.18 21.46 -17.60
N PRO A 56 10.45 21.12 -17.35
CA PRO A 56 10.84 19.82 -16.82
C PRO A 56 10.14 19.49 -15.50
N PHE A 57 9.89 20.49 -14.65
CA PHE A 57 9.27 20.36 -13.33
C PHE A 57 7.86 19.75 -13.38
N ALA A 58 7.17 19.80 -14.53
CA ALA A 58 5.86 19.18 -14.68
C ALA A 58 5.89 17.66 -14.44
N LEU A 59 7.03 16.98 -14.65
CA LEU A 59 7.18 15.54 -14.38
C LEU A 59 7.13 15.17 -12.90
N LEU A 60 7.25 16.14 -11.98
CA LEU A 60 7.14 15.88 -10.55
C LEU A 60 5.77 15.27 -10.20
N LEU A 61 4.73 15.73 -10.88
CA LEU A 61 3.35 15.35 -10.64
C LEU A 61 3.06 13.88 -11.02
N PRO A 62 3.33 13.42 -12.26
CA PRO A 62 3.14 12.01 -12.61
C PRO A 62 4.11 11.09 -11.85
N VAL A 63 5.35 11.52 -11.59
CA VAL A 63 6.32 10.70 -10.84
C VAL A 63 5.83 10.44 -9.42
N THR A 64 5.40 11.47 -8.70
CA THR A 64 4.88 11.31 -7.33
C THR A 64 3.59 10.48 -7.34
N LEU A 65 2.65 10.75 -8.26
CA LEU A 65 1.40 9.98 -8.37
C LEU A 65 1.63 8.49 -8.60
N VAL A 66 2.52 8.11 -9.53
CA VAL A 66 2.83 6.70 -9.80
C VAL A 66 3.42 6.01 -8.58
N HIS A 67 4.30 6.67 -7.83
CA HIS A 67 4.92 6.08 -6.65
C HIS A 67 3.97 5.96 -5.46
N PHE A 68 3.17 6.99 -5.19
CA PHE A 68 2.11 6.91 -4.18
C PHE A 68 1.09 5.83 -4.54
N PHE A 69 0.70 5.73 -5.81
CA PHE A 69 -0.15 4.65 -6.28
C PHE A 69 0.45 3.27 -5.97
N LEU A 70 1.74 3.09 -6.29
CA LEU A 70 2.46 1.86 -6.03
C LEU A 70 2.46 1.51 -4.53
N PHE A 71 2.74 2.50 -3.67
CA PHE A 71 2.80 2.30 -2.23
C PHE A 71 1.44 2.04 -1.59
N CYS A 72 0.42 2.81 -1.95
CA CYS A 72 -0.89 2.71 -1.33
C CYS A 72 -1.67 1.49 -1.85
N ASN A 73 -1.58 1.15 -3.15
CA ASN A 73 -2.45 0.15 -3.77
C ASN A 73 -1.78 -1.19 -4.05
N VAL A 74 -0.52 -1.19 -4.49
CA VAL A 74 0.18 -2.42 -4.88
C VAL A 74 0.82 -3.07 -3.66
N PHE A 75 1.58 -2.29 -2.90
CA PHE A 75 2.37 -2.83 -1.79
C PHE A 75 1.77 -2.60 -0.41
N ARG A 76 0.81 -1.66 -0.27
CA ARG A 76 0.15 -1.32 1.00
C ARG A 76 1.16 -1.04 2.12
N ILE A 77 2.07 -0.12 1.83
CA ILE A 77 3.16 0.27 2.74
C ILE A 77 2.60 1.06 3.93
N ARG A 78 3.23 0.94 5.10
CA ARG A 78 2.86 1.74 6.28
C ARG A 78 3.22 3.22 6.09
N ARG A 79 2.32 4.12 6.51
CA ARG A 79 2.49 5.60 6.51
C ARG A 79 3.89 6.14 6.83
N PRO A 80 4.64 5.67 7.86
CA PRO A 80 5.98 6.19 8.14
C PRO A 80 6.97 6.00 6.98
N ALA A 81 6.88 4.90 6.23
CA ALA A 81 7.76 4.66 5.10
C ALA A 81 7.41 5.54 3.87
N GLU A 82 6.13 5.88 3.70
CA GLU A 82 5.69 6.87 2.69
C GLU A 82 6.27 8.26 2.98
N LEU A 83 6.24 8.68 4.26
CA LEU A 83 6.82 9.96 4.69
C LEU A 83 8.34 9.99 4.53
N LEU A 84 9.03 8.89 4.88
CA LEU A 84 10.47 8.77 4.67
C LEU A 84 10.82 8.87 3.19
N TRP A 85 10.07 8.18 2.32
CA TRP A 85 10.26 8.27 0.87
C TRP A 85 10.07 9.70 0.35
N GLY A 86 9.01 10.38 0.78
CA GLY A 86 8.73 11.76 0.40
C GLY A 86 9.81 12.74 0.87
N ALA A 87 10.33 12.56 2.09
CA ALA A 87 11.43 13.35 2.61
C ALA A 87 12.72 13.14 1.79
N VAL A 88 13.07 11.89 1.48
CA VAL A 88 14.24 11.57 0.64
C VAL A 88 14.08 12.14 -0.77
N PHE A 89 12.87 12.03 -1.35
CA PHE A 89 12.57 12.63 -2.65
C PHE A 89 12.79 14.14 -2.64
N LEU A 90 12.24 14.83 -1.64
CA LEU A 90 12.35 16.28 -1.52
C LEU A 90 13.81 16.73 -1.38
N VAL A 91 14.60 16.04 -0.55
CA VAL A 91 16.03 16.35 -0.36
C VAL A 91 16.82 16.09 -1.65
N ASN A 92 16.63 14.94 -2.28
CA ASN A 92 17.32 14.58 -3.53
C ASN A 92 16.98 15.58 -4.64
N PHE A 93 15.68 15.84 -4.83
CA PHE A 93 15.19 16.79 -5.82
C PHE A 93 15.73 18.20 -5.57
N SER A 94 15.66 18.69 -4.33
CA SER A 94 16.15 20.03 -3.98
C SER A 94 17.65 20.14 -4.17
N GLY A 95 18.43 19.11 -3.84
CA GLY A 95 19.88 19.08 -4.06
C GLY A 95 20.25 19.22 -5.54
N TRP A 96 19.55 18.49 -6.42
CA TRP A 96 19.76 18.60 -7.88
C TRP A 96 19.18 19.89 -8.49
N ALA A 97 18.10 20.43 -7.93
CA ALA A 97 17.53 21.70 -8.37
C ALA A 97 18.45 22.88 -8.03
N LEU A 98 19.07 22.86 -6.84
CA LEU A 98 19.97 23.91 -6.36
C LEU A 98 21.37 23.86 -7.01
N SER A 99 21.81 22.70 -7.49
CA SER A 99 23.12 22.55 -8.15
C SER A 99 23.18 23.13 -9.57
N GLY A 100 22.03 23.53 -10.14
CA GLY A 100 21.93 24.06 -11.50
C GLY A 100 22.15 23.02 -12.61
N ALA A 101 22.64 21.82 -12.28
CA ALA A 101 22.81 20.68 -13.19
C ALA A 101 21.61 19.72 -13.11
N PHE A 102 20.39 20.29 -13.18
CA PHE A 102 19.17 19.52 -12.97
C PHE A 102 18.95 18.52 -14.12
N SER A 103 19.06 17.22 -13.80
CA SER A 103 18.78 16.12 -14.71
C SER A 103 17.83 15.13 -14.06
N TRP A 104 16.81 14.72 -14.80
CA TRP A 104 15.81 13.76 -14.31
C TRP A 104 16.39 12.36 -14.12
N TRP A 105 17.40 11.97 -14.91
CA TRP A 105 17.99 10.63 -14.85
C TRP A 105 18.55 10.26 -13.46
N PRO A 106 19.45 11.05 -12.85
CA PRO A 106 19.95 10.73 -11.51
C PRO A 106 18.87 10.81 -10.44
N VAL A 107 17.96 11.80 -10.52
CA VAL A 107 16.85 11.94 -9.57
C VAL A 107 15.96 10.70 -9.60
N LEU A 108 15.52 10.27 -10.79
CA LEU A 108 14.69 9.08 -10.97
C LEU A 108 15.43 7.80 -10.62
N SER A 109 16.72 7.69 -10.93
CA SER A 109 17.50 6.48 -10.64
C SER A 109 17.65 6.28 -9.13
N ILE A 110 18.03 7.33 -8.39
CA ILE A 110 18.12 7.31 -6.93
C ILE A 110 16.73 7.05 -6.35
N GLN A 111 15.70 7.74 -6.83
CA GLN A 111 14.36 7.59 -6.29
C GLN A 111 13.79 6.18 -6.53
N SER A 112 14.01 5.61 -7.70
CA SER A 112 13.61 4.24 -8.03
C SER A 112 14.35 3.23 -7.15
N ALA A 113 15.64 3.43 -6.90
CA ALA A 113 16.42 2.58 -6.00
C ALA A 113 15.89 2.65 -4.56
N VAL A 114 15.57 3.84 -4.06
CA VAL A 114 14.95 4.03 -2.73
C VAL A 114 13.57 3.38 -2.67
N THR A 115 12.74 3.56 -3.71
CA THR A 115 11.45 2.88 -3.87
C THR A 115 11.63 1.37 -3.74
N VAL A 116 12.52 0.77 -4.54
CA VAL A 116 12.79 -0.66 -4.51
C VAL A 116 13.31 -1.11 -3.14
N ALA A 117 14.19 -0.34 -2.51
CA ALA A 117 14.71 -0.67 -1.19
C ALA A 117 13.60 -0.70 -0.13
N ILE A 118 12.74 0.32 -0.08
CA ILE A 118 11.59 0.36 0.84
C ILE A 118 10.64 -0.81 0.55
N LEU A 119 10.38 -1.10 -0.73
CA LEU A 119 9.55 -2.23 -1.14
C LEU A 119 10.12 -3.57 -0.69
N VAL A 120 11.42 -3.80 -0.86
CA VAL A 120 12.10 -5.02 -0.44
C VAL A 120 12.08 -5.16 1.08
N VAL A 121 12.28 -4.07 1.82
CA VAL A 121 12.20 -4.08 3.29
C VAL A 121 10.77 -4.38 3.76
N GLU A 122 9.77 -3.72 3.18
CA GLU A 122 8.37 -3.90 3.58
C GLU A 122 7.85 -5.30 3.21
N THR A 123 8.22 -5.83 2.04
CA THR A 123 7.87 -7.20 1.63
C THR A 123 8.55 -8.28 2.47
N ARG A 124 9.69 -7.98 3.10
CA ARG A 124 10.38 -8.88 4.05
C ARG A 124 9.83 -8.78 5.48
N HIS A 125 9.00 -7.78 5.78
CA HIS A 125 8.43 -7.65 7.11
C HIS A 125 7.37 -8.74 7.38
N PRO A 126 7.42 -9.46 8.52
CA PRO A 126 6.56 -10.62 8.80
C PRO A 126 5.06 -10.30 8.96
N THR A 127 4.70 -9.01 8.97
CA THR A 127 3.30 -8.53 8.98
C THR A 127 2.80 -8.16 7.57
N TYR A 128 3.57 -8.42 6.51
CA TYR A 128 3.22 -8.04 5.15
C TYR A 128 2.06 -8.89 4.58
N HIS A 129 0.93 -8.22 4.29
CA HIS A 129 -0.30 -8.80 3.73
C HIS A 129 -0.59 -8.27 2.31
N GLY A 130 0.46 -7.96 1.53
CA GLY A 130 0.32 -7.47 0.15
C GLY A 130 0.29 -8.59 -0.89
N ILE A 131 0.52 -8.25 -2.17
CA ILE A 131 0.42 -9.15 -3.35
C ILE A 131 1.16 -10.49 -3.23
N PHE A 132 2.25 -10.54 -2.46
CA PHE A 132 3.06 -11.73 -2.24
C PHE A 132 2.77 -12.45 -0.91
N SER A 133 1.67 -12.14 -0.21
CA SER A 133 1.26 -12.94 0.94
C SER A 133 0.92 -14.35 0.46
N ARG A 134 1.92 -15.22 0.51
CA ARG A 134 1.86 -16.59 0.06
C ARG A 134 0.74 -17.27 0.84
N ARG A 135 -0.31 -17.68 0.13
CA ARG A 135 -1.22 -18.72 0.62
C ARG A 135 -0.32 -19.92 0.94
N ARG A 136 0.05 -20.09 2.21
CA ARG A 136 0.39 -21.43 2.71
C ARG A 136 -0.94 -22.18 2.77
N GLY A 137 -1.42 -22.60 1.61
CA GLY A 137 -2.39 -23.68 1.53
C GLY A 137 -1.66 -24.93 2.00
N GLY A 138 -2.22 -25.58 3.02
CA GLY A 138 -1.89 -26.96 3.36
C GLY A 138 -2.37 -27.93 2.29
#